data_AF-A0A9X2VRJ2-F1
#
_entry.id   AF-A0A9X2VRJ2-F1
#
_cell.length_a   1.000
_cell.length_b   1.000
_cell.length_c   1.000
_cell.angle_alpha   90.00
_cell.angle_beta   90.00
_cell.angle_gamma   90.00
#
_symmetry.space_group_name_H-M   'P 1'
#
loop_
_entity.id
_entity.type
_entity.pdbx_description
1 polymer ?
#
loop_
_entity_poly.entity_id
_entity_poly.type
_entity_poly.pdbx_seq_one_letter_code
_entity_poly.pdbx_strand_id
1 'polypeptide(L)'
;MAGPDGNGQTAARTAHFDVVLRGYNQRQVNERVTRLEFDLKNASRSRDAAAAQVAELSKVVAGTRAELDKVKAQLSSLAASPISASNVTERVRIMMGLAEEEIADIRKAAIDHANNTRAEADRFAAEQKALHQRKNAETDDRRRQLEQQHQQHRIELDKKFDARKAELENEIQELRTKQTAEHNALLAENRAETERVTTEYDTKAADLEKTRAALEQKYKKYHDDLDKEYDDLRAKLKKEHEQHVVDAKQAAEKIRTDTEAKRVAEEKKLTETLATKKAESEKLLAELESEALAKVEQLTTEATAKADKTVREADEHAGKRVSEADERVTALRTMHQSLTEQFAAAQAAVLQAVSVLGPLPDDPRAGAVKKAAEGAGPGSRPGARPVAGKVEAGKVEPKPSNGVKAGPADAPTAKLPIQKKPKEA
;
A
#
# COMPACT_ATOMS: atom_id res chain seq x y z
N MET A 1 35.44 -170.25 -46.45
CA MET A 1 36.19 -170.95 -45.38
C MET A 1 35.85 -170.30 -44.03
N ALA A 2 36.36 -170.82 -42.91
CA ALA A 2 36.12 -170.31 -41.55
C ALA A 2 36.32 -168.78 -41.43
N GLY A 3 35.67 -168.03 -40.53
CA GLY A 3 35.09 -168.39 -39.23
C GLY A 3 36.12 -168.23 -38.08
N PRO A 4 35.74 -168.07 -36.79
CA PRO A 4 34.39 -167.99 -36.21
C PRO A 4 34.18 -166.75 -35.29
N ASP A 5 33.06 -166.76 -34.55
CA ASP A 5 32.80 -166.12 -33.26
C ASP A 5 33.64 -164.91 -32.80
N GLY A 6 33.17 -163.71 -33.15
CA GLY A 6 33.58 -162.43 -32.55
C GLY A 6 32.66 -161.96 -31.42
N ASN A 7 31.92 -162.86 -30.74
CA ASN A 7 30.93 -162.52 -29.71
C ASN A 7 31.57 -162.12 -28.36
N GLY A 8 32.55 -161.24 -28.43
CA GLY A 8 33.23 -160.58 -27.32
C GLY A 8 32.35 -159.56 -26.62
N GLN A 9 31.15 -159.95 -26.18
CA GLN A 9 30.53 -159.34 -25.00
C GLN A 9 31.33 -159.75 -23.76
N THR A 10 32.58 -159.29 -23.68
CA THR A 10 33.21 -159.02 -22.40
C THR A 10 32.33 -157.98 -21.72
N ALA A 11 31.38 -158.46 -20.91
CA ALA A 11 30.74 -157.65 -19.89
C ALA A 11 31.88 -157.09 -19.04
N ALA A 12 32.28 -155.85 -19.34
CA ALA A 12 33.41 -155.20 -18.70
C ALA A 12 33.03 -155.04 -17.23
N ARG A 13 33.54 -155.97 -16.40
CA ARG A 13 33.34 -155.95 -14.95
C ARG A 13 33.65 -154.54 -14.50
N THR A 14 32.64 -153.84 -13.98
CA THR A 14 32.73 -152.39 -13.76
C THR A 14 33.98 -152.12 -12.95
N ALA A 15 34.94 -151.43 -13.56
CA ALA A 15 36.29 -151.27 -13.03
C ALA A 15 36.23 -150.24 -11.89
N HIS A 16 35.76 -150.68 -10.74
CA HIS A 16 35.66 -149.87 -9.54
C HIS A 16 37.06 -149.45 -9.10
N PHE A 17 37.28 -148.15 -8.99
CA PHE A 17 38.52 -147.59 -8.44
C PHE A 17 38.60 -147.90 -6.94
N ASP A 18 39.81 -148.22 -6.45
CA ASP A 18 40.07 -148.45 -5.04
C ASP A 18 39.76 -147.19 -4.20
N VAL A 19 39.08 -147.39 -3.06
CA VAL A 19 38.63 -146.28 -2.19
C VAL A 19 39.64 -146.05 -1.08
N VAL A 20 40.27 -144.87 -1.09
CA VAL A 20 41.23 -144.44 -0.07
C VAL A 20 40.70 -143.26 0.74
N LEU A 21 41.15 -143.14 2.01
CA LEU A 21 40.62 -142.21 3.03
C LEU A 21 40.58 -140.72 2.59
N ARG A 22 41.38 -140.32 1.60
CA ARG A 22 41.37 -138.97 1.01
C ARG A 22 41.45 -139.01 -0.52
N GLY A 23 40.58 -139.80 -1.15
CA GLY A 23 40.44 -139.90 -2.61
C GLY A 23 39.57 -138.81 -3.26
N TYR A 24 39.40 -138.90 -4.58
CA TYR A 24 38.44 -138.08 -5.33
C TYR A 24 36.99 -138.45 -4.99
N ASN A 25 36.06 -137.50 -5.17
CA ASN A 25 34.65 -137.75 -4.91
C ASN A 25 34.07 -138.76 -5.92
N GLN A 26 33.72 -139.96 -5.45
CA GLN A 26 33.25 -141.07 -6.28
C GLN A 26 32.06 -140.70 -7.18
N ARG A 27 31.14 -139.83 -6.73
CA ARG A 27 30.02 -139.37 -7.57
C ARG A 27 30.51 -138.58 -8.78
N GLN A 28 31.45 -137.65 -8.57
CA GLN A 28 32.04 -136.84 -9.65
C GLN A 28 32.87 -137.71 -10.62
N VAL A 29 33.60 -138.71 -10.10
CA VAL A 29 34.34 -139.66 -10.94
C VAL A 29 33.38 -140.50 -11.79
N ASN A 30 32.34 -141.10 -11.19
CA ASN A 30 31.36 -141.90 -11.91
C ASN A 30 30.60 -141.07 -12.97
N GLU A 31 30.22 -139.84 -12.64
CA GLU A 31 29.60 -138.87 -13.56
C GLU A 31 30.52 -138.58 -14.76
N ARG A 32 31.82 -138.34 -14.50
CA ARG A 32 32.81 -138.08 -15.57
C ARG A 32 33.12 -139.33 -16.41
N VAL A 33 33.20 -140.52 -15.81
CA VAL A 33 33.42 -141.78 -16.55
C VAL A 33 32.20 -142.11 -17.42
N THR A 34 30.98 -141.98 -16.89
CA THR A 34 29.74 -142.18 -17.66
C THR A 34 29.67 -141.24 -18.85
N ARG A 35 30.08 -139.97 -18.67
CA ARG A 35 30.18 -139.00 -19.75
C ARG A 35 31.26 -139.38 -20.78
N LEU A 36 32.45 -139.78 -20.34
CA LEU A 36 33.52 -140.22 -21.24
C LEU A 36 33.14 -141.48 -22.04
N GLU A 37 32.42 -142.43 -21.44
CA GLU A 37 31.85 -143.57 -22.15
C GLU A 37 30.84 -143.15 -23.22
N PHE A 38 29.95 -142.22 -22.89
CA PHE A 38 28.97 -141.66 -23.84
C PHE A 38 29.67 -140.93 -24.99
N ASP A 39 30.63 -140.07 -24.68
CA ASP A 39 31.44 -139.33 -25.66
C ASP A 39 32.24 -140.30 -26.56
N LEU A 40 32.82 -141.38 -26.02
CA LEU A 40 33.53 -142.41 -26.78
C LEU A 40 32.59 -143.27 -27.66
N LYS A 41 31.40 -143.63 -27.16
CA LYS A 41 30.37 -144.33 -27.93
C LYS A 41 29.87 -143.45 -29.10
N ASN A 42 29.73 -142.15 -28.89
CA ASN A 42 29.36 -141.19 -29.94
C ASN A 42 30.49 -140.95 -30.95
N ALA A 43 31.74 -140.80 -30.48
CA ALA A 43 32.91 -140.68 -31.36
C ALA A 43 33.10 -141.93 -32.23
N SER A 44 32.88 -143.13 -31.67
CA SER A 44 32.91 -144.39 -32.43
C SER A 44 31.83 -144.42 -33.51
N ARG A 45 30.58 -144.10 -33.17
CA ARG A 45 29.47 -143.98 -34.15
C ARG A 45 29.77 -142.95 -35.24
N SER A 46 30.37 -141.81 -34.89
CA SER A 46 30.75 -140.76 -35.84
C SER A 46 31.87 -141.22 -36.78
N ARG A 47 32.90 -141.91 -36.25
CA ARG A 47 33.96 -142.55 -37.04
C ARG A 47 33.38 -143.57 -38.03
N ASP A 48 32.46 -144.42 -37.56
CA ASP A 48 31.91 -145.51 -38.37
C ASP A 48 30.97 -144.97 -39.48
N ALA A 49 30.21 -143.90 -39.18
CA ALA A 49 29.46 -143.15 -40.18
C ALA A 49 30.39 -142.46 -41.21
N ALA A 50 31.49 -141.85 -40.77
CA ALA A 50 32.48 -141.26 -41.68
C ALA A 50 33.18 -142.31 -42.55
N ALA A 51 33.49 -143.49 -42.00
CA ALA A 51 34.04 -144.61 -42.77
C ALA A 51 33.06 -145.11 -43.84
N ALA A 52 31.76 -145.21 -43.52
CA ALA A 52 30.72 -145.54 -44.48
C ALA A 52 30.59 -144.47 -45.59
N GLN A 53 30.67 -143.18 -45.23
CA GLN A 53 30.69 -142.09 -46.21
C GLN A 53 31.92 -142.15 -47.14
N VAL A 54 33.11 -142.42 -46.59
CA VAL A 54 34.33 -142.61 -47.39
C VAL A 54 34.23 -143.81 -48.32
N ALA A 55 33.61 -144.91 -47.88
CA ALA A 55 33.38 -146.09 -48.72
C ALA A 55 32.42 -145.79 -49.90
N GLU A 56 31.31 -145.11 -49.64
CA GLU A 56 30.35 -144.74 -50.71
C GLU A 56 30.93 -143.66 -51.65
N LEU A 57 31.64 -142.66 -51.14
CA LEU A 57 32.38 -141.70 -51.96
C LEU A 57 33.44 -142.40 -52.83
N SER A 58 34.16 -143.38 -52.31
CA SER A 58 35.12 -144.18 -53.08
C SER A 58 34.44 -144.96 -54.21
N LYS A 59 33.24 -145.50 -53.95
CA LYS A 59 32.39 -146.18 -54.95
C LYS A 59 31.87 -145.22 -56.02
N VAL A 60 31.43 -144.02 -55.66
CA VAL A 60 31.03 -142.96 -56.61
C VAL A 60 32.24 -142.50 -57.46
N VAL A 61 33.41 -142.30 -56.87
CA VAL A 61 34.64 -141.93 -57.60
C VAL A 61 35.11 -143.06 -58.52
N ALA A 62 34.97 -144.33 -58.13
CA ALA A 62 35.25 -145.46 -59.01
C ALA A 62 34.28 -145.55 -60.19
N GLY A 63 32.97 -145.38 -59.94
CA GLY A 63 31.93 -145.38 -60.97
C GLY A 63 32.12 -144.25 -61.99
N THR A 64 32.22 -143.00 -61.52
CA THR A 64 32.43 -141.83 -62.37
C THR A 64 33.72 -141.89 -63.18
N ARG A 65 34.80 -142.50 -62.67
CA ARG A 65 36.02 -142.77 -63.46
C ARG A 65 35.75 -143.78 -64.59
N ALA A 66 35.07 -144.89 -64.30
CA ALA A 66 34.73 -145.89 -65.30
C ALA A 66 33.77 -145.34 -66.38
N GLU A 67 32.82 -144.49 -66.01
CA GLU A 67 31.94 -143.77 -66.95
C GLU A 67 32.73 -142.76 -67.80
N LEU A 68 33.63 -141.99 -67.19
CA LEU A 68 34.46 -141.00 -67.88
C LEU A 68 35.41 -141.68 -68.88
N ASP A 69 36.02 -142.81 -68.53
CA ASP A 69 36.87 -143.56 -69.46
C ASP A 69 36.07 -144.28 -70.56
N LYS A 70 34.84 -144.73 -70.27
CA LYS A 70 33.88 -145.19 -71.29
C LYS A 70 33.51 -144.08 -72.27
N VAL A 71 33.17 -142.88 -71.77
CA VAL A 71 32.83 -141.71 -72.60
C VAL A 71 34.03 -141.26 -73.42
N LYS A 72 35.25 -141.25 -72.86
CA LYS A 72 36.49 -141.04 -73.63
C LYS A 72 36.64 -142.07 -74.75
N ALA A 73 36.46 -143.36 -74.48
CA ALA A 73 36.59 -144.40 -75.50
C ALA A 73 35.56 -144.22 -76.63
N GLN A 74 34.31 -143.88 -76.29
CA GLN A 74 33.27 -143.54 -77.27
C GLN A 74 33.64 -142.29 -78.09
N LEU A 75 34.13 -141.22 -77.44
CA LEU A 75 34.56 -139.99 -78.12
C LEU A 75 35.78 -140.23 -79.01
N SER A 76 36.79 -140.97 -78.57
CA SER A 76 37.95 -141.35 -79.38
C SER A 76 37.55 -142.23 -80.57
N SER A 77 36.61 -143.16 -80.40
CA SER A 77 36.04 -143.94 -81.50
C SER A 77 35.31 -143.06 -82.51
N LEU A 78 34.48 -142.12 -82.05
CA LEU A 78 33.78 -141.15 -82.90
C LEU A 78 34.75 -140.19 -83.62
N ALA A 79 35.85 -139.80 -82.96
CA ALA A 79 36.85 -138.88 -83.48
C ALA A 79 37.76 -139.52 -84.52
N ALA A 80 38.26 -140.74 -84.25
CA ALA A 80 39.21 -141.47 -85.10
C ALA A 80 38.55 -142.23 -86.26
N SER A 81 37.24 -142.49 -86.20
CA SER A 81 36.52 -143.07 -87.34
C SER A 81 36.50 -142.10 -88.53
N PRO A 82 36.87 -142.54 -89.75
CA PRO A 82 36.72 -141.71 -90.95
C PRO A 82 35.25 -141.37 -91.23
N ILE A 83 35.05 -140.39 -92.11
CA ILE A 83 33.74 -139.78 -92.38
C ILE A 83 32.82 -140.74 -93.15
N SER A 84 32.16 -141.64 -92.41
CA SER A 84 31.02 -142.44 -92.85
C SER A 84 29.73 -141.59 -92.77
N ALA A 85 28.77 -141.85 -93.66
CA ALA A 85 27.47 -141.17 -93.66
C ALA A 85 26.75 -141.25 -92.29
N SER A 86 26.85 -142.39 -91.60
CA SER A 86 26.28 -142.57 -90.25
C SER A 86 26.99 -141.71 -89.18
N ASN A 87 28.30 -141.47 -89.34
CA ASN A 87 29.09 -140.64 -88.42
C ASN A 87 28.85 -139.15 -88.65
N VAL A 88 28.51 -138.73 -89.87
CA VAL A 88 28.09 -137.36 -90.18
C VAL A 88 26.78 -137.03 -89.45
N THR A 89 25.76 -137.89 -89.56
CA THR A 89 24.45 -137.65 -88.92
C THR A 89 24.58 -137.47 -87.41
N GLU A 90 25.37 -138.31 -86.73
CA GLU A 90 25.52 -138.20 -85.28
C GLU A 90 26.39 -137.01 -84.85
N ARG A 91 27.45 -136.66 -85.60
CA ARG A 91 28.20 -135.41 -85.36
C ARG A 91 27.34 -134.16 -85.59
N VAL A 92 26.48 -134.16 -86.60
CA VAL A 92 25.52 -133.07 -86.86
C VAL A 92 24.47 -132.98 -85.75
N ARG A 93 23.95 -134.10 -85.24
CA ARG A 93 23.09 -134.12 -84.04
C ARG A 93 23.79 -133.49 -82.83
N ILE A 94 25.05 -133.85 -82.57
CA ILE A 94 25.82 -133.29 -81.45
C ILE A 94 26.05 -131.78 -81.63
N MET A 95 26.42 -131.31 -82.83
CA MET A 95 26.58 -129.88 -83.09
C MET A 95 25.26 -129.10 -83.03
N MET A 96 24.15 -129.70 -83.45
CA MET A 96 22.82 -129.09 -83.34
C MET A 96 22.36 -129.00 -81.88
N GLY A 97 22.59 -130.04 -81.07
CA GLY A 97 22.35 -129.99 -79.62
C GLY A 97 23.19 -128.93 -78.90
N LEU A 98 24.48 -128.82 -79.27
CA LEU A 98 25.37 -127.77 -78.74
C LEU A 98 24.92 -126.36 -79.16
N ALA A 99 24.42 -126.19 -80.38
CA ALA A 99 23.86 -124.92 -80.84
C ALA A 99 22.51 -124.60 -80.16
N GLU A 100 21.69 -125.60 -79.84
CA GLU A 100 20.47 -125.44 -79.03
C GLU A 100 20.80 -125.04 -77.59
N GLU A 101 21.87 -125.60 -77.00
CA GLU A 101 22.42 -125.21 -75.69
C GLU A 101 22.98 -123.78 -75.70
N GLU A 102 23.79 -123.42 -76.70
CA GLU A 102 24.31 -122.05 -76.88
C GLU A 102 23.19 -121.02 -77.08
N ILE A 103 22.15 -121.36 -77.87
CA ILE A 103 20.95 -120.51 -78.02
C ILE A 103 20.17 -120.41 -76.70
N ALA A 104 20.11 -121.46 -75.89
CA ALA A 104 19.46 -121.42 -74.58
C ALA A 104 20.22 -120.50 -73.61
N ASP A 105 21.56 -120.60 -73.56
CA ASP A 105 22.39 -119.73 -72.72
C ASP A 105 22.39 -118.26 -73.19
N ILE A 106 22.42 -117.99 -74.51
CA ILE A 106 22.26 -116.62 -75.04
C ILE A 106 20.89 -116.03 -74.66
N ARG A 107 19.81 -116.82 -74.78
CA ARG A 107 18.45 -116.39 -74.37
C ARG A 107 18.39 -116.12 -72.86
N LYS A 108 18.98 -117.00 -72.05
CA LYS A 108 19.06 -116.84 -70.60
C LYS A 108 19.85 -115.60 -70.22
N ALA A 109 21.04 -115.39 -70.78
CA ALA A 109 21.85 -114.20 -70.55
C ALA A 109 21.13 -112.90 -70.95
N ALA A 110 20.38 -112.91 -72.06
CA ALA A 110 19.56 -111.77 -72.47
C ALA A 110 18.39 -111.49 -71.51
N ILE A 111 17.74 -112.54 -70.99
CA ILE A 111 16.68 -112.43 -69.97
C ILE A 111 17.26 -111.92 -68.65
N ASP A 112 18.37 -112.48 -68.20
CA ASP A 112 19.06 -112.08 -66.95
C ASP A 112 19.55 -110.63 -67.03
N HIS A 113 20.12 -110.20 -68.17
CA HIS A 113 20.45 -108.79 -68.41
C HIS A 113 19.20 -107.90 -68.37
N ALA A 114 18.12 -108.27 -69.07
CA ALA A 114 16.89 -107.47 -69.07
C ALA A 114 16.25 -107.37 -67.68
N ASN A 115 16.34 -108.42 -66.87
CA ASN A 115 15.89 -108.45 -65.48
C ASN A 115 16.78 -107.58 -64.58
N ASN A 116 18.10 -107.63 -64.76
CA ASN A 116 19.04 -106.78 -64.02
C ASN A 116 18.82 -105.30 -64.32
N THR A 117 18.73 -104.90 -65.59
CA THR A 117 18.45 -103.51 -65.98
C THR A 117 17.11 -103.00 -65.43
N ARG A 118 16.07 -103.86 -65.38
CA ARG A 118 14.80 -103.54 -64.71
C ARG A 118 14.96 -103.36 -63.20
N ALA A 119 15.63 -104.30 -62.54
CA ALA A 119 15.86 -104.24 -61.10
C ALA A 119 16.70 -103.01 -60.68
N GLU A 120 17.66 -102.59 -61.50
CA GLU A 120 18.44 -101.36 -61.32
C GLU A 120 17.56 -100.11 -61.51
N ALA A 121 16.73 -100.07 -62.55
CA ALA A 121 15.78 -98.97 -62.77
C ALA A 121 14.74 -98.86 -61.64
N ASP A 122 14.21 -99.98 -61.16
CA ASP A 122 13.25 -100.04 -60.06
C ASP A 122 13.89 -99.61 -58.73
N ARG A 123 15.13 -100.03 -58.45
CA ARG A 123 15.92 -99.57 -57.29
C ARG A 123 16.14 -98.06 -57.36
N PHE A 124 16.63 -97.54 -58.48
CA PHE A 124 16.84 -96.10 -58.65
C PHE A 124 15.53 -95.32 -58.49
N ALA A 125 14.42 -95.79 -59.09
CA ALA A 125 13.12 -95.17 -58.94
C ALA A 125 12.60 -95.19 -57.49
N ALA A 126 12.86 -96.26 -56.73
CA ALA A 126 12.54 -96.35 -55.31
C ALA A 126 13.40 -95.42 -54.46
N GLU A 127 14.72 -95.36 -54.72
CA GLU A 127 15.66 -94.47 -54.04
C GLU A 127 15.33 -92.99 -54.27
N GLN A 128 15.03 -92.58 -55.50
CA GLN A 128 14.60 -91.20 -55.78
C GLN A 128 13.27 -90.88 -55.09
N LYS A 129 12.28 -91.79 -55.10
CA LYS A 129 11.02 -91.61 -54.35
C LYS A 129 11.27 -91.45 -52.85
N ALA A 130 12.13 -92.28 -52.26
CA ALA A 130 12.49 -92.19 -50.85
C ALA A 130 13.26 -90.89 -50.52
N LEU A 131 14.14 -90.42 -51.41
CA LEU A 131 14.86 -89.16 -51.27
C LEU A 131 13.91 -87.96 -51.33
N HIS A 132 12.96 -87.95 -52.26
CA HIS A 132 11.92 -86.92 -52.35
C HIS A 132 11.00 -86.94 -51.12
N GLN A 133 10.57 -88.11 -50.66
CA GLN A 133 9.77 -88.24 -49.43
C GLN A 133 10.51 -87.70 -48.20
N ARG A 134 11.80 -88.02 -48.04
CA ARG A 134 12.65 -87.49 -46.95
C ARG A 134 12.78 -85.97 -47.01
N LYS A 135 13.08 -85.40 -48.18
CA LYS A 135 13.17 -83.93 -48.38
C LYS A 135 11.85 -83.23 -48.11
N ASN A 136 10.72 -83.80 -48.54
CA ASN A 136 9.40 -83.24 -48.28
C ASN A 136 9.05 -83.29 -46.77
N ALA A 137 9.38 -84.38 -46.09
CA ALA A 137 9.19 -84.47 -44.63
C ALA A 137 10.07 -83.46 -43.88
N GLU A 138 11.33 -83.29 -44.29
CA GLU A 138 12.25 -82.28 -43.74
C GLU A 138 11.71 -80.85 -43.94
N THR A 139 11.16 -80.52 -45.12
CA THR A 139 10.56 -79.20 -45.36
C THR A 139 9.26 -78.99 -44.58
N ASP A 140 8.41 -80.02 -44.42
CA ASP A 140 7.19 -79.91 -43.59
C ASP A 140 7.51 -79.77 -42.10
N ASP A 141 8.49 -80.52 -41.57
CA ASP A 141 8.93 -80.36 -40.18
C ASP A 141 9.63 -79.02 -39.96
N ARG A 142 10.42 -78.54 -40.92
CA ARG A 142 10.99 -77.18 -40.86
C ARG A 142 9.90 -76.10 -40.92
N ARG A 143 8.87 -76.28 -41.74
CA ARG A 143 7.70 -75.40 -41.82
C ARG A 143 6.93 -75.39 -40.49
N ARG A 144 6.66 -76.56 -39.90
CA ARG A 144 6.03 -76.71 -38.57
C ARG A 144 6.84 -76.03 -37.47
N GLN A 145 8.16 -76.19 -37.45
CA GLN A 145 9.03 -75.51 -36.48
C GLN A 145 8.94 -73.98 -36.59
N LEU A 146 9.03 -73.43 -37.80
CA LEU A 146 8.92 -71.98 -38.04
C LEU A 146 7.52 -71.46 -37.67
N GLU A 147 6.47 -72.20 -38.04
CA GLU A 147 5.07 -71.88 -37.71
C GLU A 147 4.85 -71.88 -36.19
N GLN A 148 5.41 -72.85 -35.45
CA GLN A 148 5.41 -72.86 -33.98
C GLN A 148 6.23 -71.71 -33.38
N GLN A 149 7.42 -71.41 -33.91
CA GLN A 149 8.26 -70.31 -33.44
C GLN A 149 7.57 -68.95 -33.64
N HIS A 150 6.91 -68.73 -34.78
CA HIS A 150 6.12 -67.52 -35.02
C HIS A 150 4.89 -67.43 -34.11
N GLN A 151 4.19 -68.55 -33.84
CA GLN A 151 3.08 -68.57 -32.89
C GLN A 151 3.54 -68.27 -31.45
N GLN A 152 4.65 -68.90 -31.00
CA GLN A 152 5.25 -68.66 -29.69
C GLN A 152 5.70 -67.20 -29.53
N HIS A 153 6.43 -66.67 -30.51
CA HIS A 153 6.88 -65.27 -30.50
C HIS A 153 5.71 -64.29 -30.52
N ARG A 154 4.63 -64.59 -31.27
CA ARG A 154 3.41 -63.75 -31.24
C ARG A 154 2.77 -63.78 -29.85
N ILE A 155 2.56 -64.96 -29.26
CA ILE A 155 1.99 -65.10 -27.90
C ILE A 155 2.87 -64.41 -26.84
N GLU A 156 4.20 -64.44 -26.98
CA GLU A 156 5.13 -63.74 -26.10
C GLU A 156 5.06 -62.22 -26.28
N LEU A 157 4.93 -61.74 -27.52
CA LEU A 157 4.81 -60.32 -27.84
C LEU A 157 3.45 -59.75 -27.41
N ASP A 158 2.37 -60.48 -27.67
CA ASP A 158 0.99 -60.20 -27.22
C ASP A 158 0.99 -60.03 -25.68
N LYS A 159 1.58 -60.99 -24.94
CA LYS A 159 1.75 -60.91 -23.48
C LYS A 159 2.58 -59.71 -23.01
N LYS A 160 3.64 -59.33 -23.73
CA LYS A 160 4.46 -58.14 -23.40
C LYS A 160 3.69 -56.84 -23.62
N PHE A 161 2.85 -56.77 -24.67
CA PHE A 161 1.97 -55.63 -24.89
C PHE A 161 0.89 -55.54 -23.81
N ASP A 162 0.21 -56.64 -23.47
CA ASP A 162 -0.80 -56.65 -22.41
C ASP A 162 -0.20 -56.31 -21.03
N ALA A 163 0.99 -56.83 -20.71
CA ALA A 163 1.70 -56.49 -19.49
C ALA A 163 2.08 -55.01 -19.45
N ARG A 164 2.72 -54.46 -20.49
CA ARG A 164 3.11 -53.03 -20.49
C ARG A 164 1.90 -52.10 -20.53
N LYS A 165 0.78 -52.53 -21.13
CA LYS A 165 -0.50 -51.81 -21.06
C LYS A 165 -1.05 -51.78 -19.63
N ALA A 166 -1.06 -52.91 -18.93
CA ALA A 166 -1.50 -52.97 -17.54
C ALA A 166 -0.59 -52.15 -16.60
N GLU A 167 0.73 -52.17 -16.82
CA GLU A 167 1.68 -51.27 -16.13
C GLU A 167 1.32 -49.80 -16.35
N LEU A 168 1.14 -49.36 -17.61
CA LEU A 168 0.77 -47.98 -17.94
C LEU A 168 -0.61 -47.57 -17.38
N GLU A 169 -1.58 -48.48 -17.40
CA GLU A 169 -2.89 -48.23 -16.80
C GLU A 169 -2.77 -48.05 -15.27
N ASN A 170 -1.95 -48.86 -14.59
CA ASN A 170 -1.65 -48.69 -13.16
C ASN A 170 -0.88 -47.38 -12.87
N GLU A 171 0.18 -47.07 -13.64
CA GLU A 171 0.93 -45.81 -13.55
C GLU A 171 -0.01 -44.59 -13.65
N ILE A 172 -0.97 -44.62 -14.59
CA ILE A 172 -1.96 -43.55 -14.79
C ILE A 172 -2.94 -43.45 -13.62
N GLN A 173 -3.42 -44.57 -13.05
CA GLN A 173 -4.32 -44.55 -11.89
C GLN A 173 -3.59 -44.11 -10.60
N GLU A 174 -2.33 -44.49 -10.43
CA GLU A 174 -1.47 -43.97 -9.35
C GLU A 174 -1.27 -42.45 -9.46
N LEU A 175 -0.96 -41.94 -10.66
CA LEU A 175 -0.82 -40.50 -10.86
C LEU A 175 -2.13 -39.75 -10.62
N ARG A 176 -3.27 -40.28 -11.06
CA ARG A 176 -4.60 -39.69 -10.80
C ARG A 176 -4.98 -39.68 -9.33
N THR A 177 -4.69 -40.75 -8.59
CA THR A 177 -4.98 -40.83 -7.16
C THR A 177 -4.06 -39.91 -6.33
N LYS A 178 -2.78 -39.80 -6.70
CA LYS A 178 -1.85 -38.81 -6.13
C LYS A 178 -2.33 -37.38 -6.39
N GLN A 179 -2.62 -37.03 -7.65
CA GLN A 179 -3.11 -35.69 -8.02
C GLN A 179 -4.45 -35.31 -7.36
N THR A 180 -5.38 -36.26 -7.21
CA THR A 180 -6.64 -35.98 -6.50
C THR A 180 -6.46 -35.88 -4.98
N ALA A 181 -5.52 -36.63 -4.39
CA ALA A 181 -5.15 -36.45 -2.98
C ALA A 181 -4.47 -35.08 -2.74
N GLU A 182 -3.51 -34.69 -3.58
CA GLU A 182 -2.82 -33.39 -3.54
C GLU A 182 -3.81 -32.22 -3.70
N HIS A 183 -4.68 -32.29 -4.72
CA HIS A 183 -5.74 -31.30 -4.93
C HIS A 183 -6.67 -31.17 -3.72
N ASN A 184 -7.09 -32.30 -3.13
CA ASN A 184 -7.99 -32.29 -1.98
C ASN A 184 -7.30 -31.80 -0.70
N ALA A 185 -5.99 -32.06 -0.55
CA ALA A 185 -5.17 -31.50 0.53
C ALA A 185 -5.02 -29.99 0.39
N LEU A 186 -4.68 -29.48 -0.80
CA LEU A 186 -4.60 -28.04 -1.08
C LEU A 186 -5.94 -27.33 -0.88
N LEU A 187 -7.07 -27.95 -1.23
CA LEU A 187 -8.40 -27.41 -0.94
C LEU A 187 -8.72 -27.42 0.56
N ALA A 188 -8.25 -28.40 1.33
CA ALA A 188 -8.42 -28.42 2.78
C ALA A 188 -7.56 -27.36 3.47
N GLU A 189 -6.31 -27.19 3.04
CA GLU A 189 -5.39 -26.15 3.50
C GLU A 189 -5.92 -24.74 3.20
N ASN A 190 -6.39 -24.50 1.96
CA ASN A 190 -7.00 -23.22 1.59
C ASN A 190 -8.26 -22.91 2.41
N ARG A 191 -9.11 -23.92 2.70
CA ARG A 191 -10.27 -23.75 3.59
C ARG A 191 -9.84 -23.35 5.01
N ALA A 192 -8.92 -24.12 5.61
CA ALA A 192 -8.40 -23.83 6.94
C ALA A 192 -7.75 -22.44 7.04
N GLU A 193 -7.01 -22.01 6.01
CA GLU A 193 -6.44 -20.67 5.97
C GLU A 193 -7.51 -19.59 5.78
N THR A 194 -8.55 -19.81 4.95
CA THR A 194 -9.67 -18.87 4.88
C THR A 194 -10.45 -18.77 6.19
N GLU A 195 -10.64 -19.88 6.90
CA GLU A 195 -11.27 -19.91 8.23
C GLU A 195 -10.40 -19.23 9.30
N ARG A 196 -9.08 -19.36 9.21
CA ARG A 196 -8.13 -18.62 10.07
C ARG A 196 -8.18 -17.12 9.77
N VAL A 197 -8.18 -16.72 8.49
CA VAL A 197 -8.20 -15.31 8.09
C VAL A 197 -9.54 -14.64 8.43
N THR A 198 -10.69 -15.33 8.28
CA THR A 198 -11.99 -14.77 8.72
C THR A 198 -12.08 -14.66 10.24
N THR A 199 -11.69 -15.70 11.00
CA THR A 199 -11.70 -15.61 12.47
C THR A 199 -10.72 -14.57 13.01
N GLU A 200 -9.55 -14.39 12.38
CA GLU A 200 -8.65 -13.27 12.65
C GLU A 200 -9.23 -11.91 12.27
N TYR A 201 -10.04 -11.81 11.21
CA TYR A 201 -10.71 -10.57 10.83
C TYR A 201 -11.83 -10.22 11.82
N ASP A 202 -12.69 -11.19 12.16
CA ASP A 202 -13.83 -11.02 13.07
C ASP A 202 -13.37 -10.66 14.50
N THR A 203 -12.28 -11.26 14.98
CA THR A 203 -11.68 -10.90 16.27
C THR A 203 -11.11 -9.47 16.25
N LYS A 204 -10.38 -9.08 15.20
CA LYS A 204 -9.88 -7.71 15.03
C LYS A 204 -11.01 -6.70 14.90
N ALA A 205 -12.10 -7.03 14.21
CA ALA A 205 -13.29 -6.19 14.09
C ALA A 205 -14.01 -6.03 15.44
N ALA A 206 -14.18 -7.12 16.20
CA ALA A 206 -14.76 -7.08 17.54
C ALA A 206 -13.90 -6.29 18.53
N ASP A 207 -12.58 -6.36 18.46
CA ASP A 207 -11.67 -5.56 19.30
C ASP A 207 -11.64 -4.08 18.87
N LEU A 208 -11.71 -3.78 17.58
CA LEU A 208 -11.90 -2.42 17.09
C LEU A 208 -13.21 -1.82 17.63
N GLU A 209 -14.33 -2.54 17.57
CA GLU A 209 -15.61 -2.04 18.09
C GLU A 209 -15.58 -1.86 19.63
N LYS A 210 -14.90 -2.74 20.38
CA LYS A 210 -14.64 -2.53 21.83
C LYS A 210 -13.85 -1.25 22.08
N THR A 211 -12.76 -1.01 21.33
CA THR A 211 -11.95 0.21 21.51
C THR A 211 -12.72 1.47 21.09
N ARG A 212 -13.54 1.39 20.04
CA ARG A 212 -14.45 2.45 19.61
C ARG A 212 -15.48 2.77 20.69
N ALA A 213 -16.22 1.80 21.20
CA ALA A 213 -17.19 2.01 22.26
C ALA A 213 -16.54 2.59 23.54
N ALA A 214 -15.32 2.14 23.88
CA ALA A 214 -14.55 2.70 24.99
C ALA A 214 -14.07 4.14 24.73
N LEU A 215 -13.77 4.51 23.48
CA LEU A 215 -13.46 5.88 23.07
C LEU A 215 -14.71 6.77 23.10
N GLU A 216 -15.84 6.33 22.54
CA GLU A 216 -17.11 7.06 22.56
C GLU A 216 -17.58 7.30 24.01
N GLN A 217 -17.43 6.32 24.92
CA GLN A 217 -17.68 6.53 26.36
C GLN A 217 -16.71 7.54 27.00
N LYS A 218 -15.43 7.56 26.63
CA LYS A 218 -14.45 8.55 27.13
C LYS A 218 -14.77 9.95 26.61
N TYR A 219 -15.06 10.10 25.32
CA TYR A 219 -15.47 11.36 24.72
C TYR A 219 -16.76 11.89 25.34
N LYS A 220 -17.77 11.02 25.54
CA LYS A 220 -18.99 11.42 26.22
C LYS A 220 -18.73 11.90 27.64
N LYS A 221 -17.97 11.15 28.46
CA LYS A 221 -17.63 11.59 29.83
C LYS A 221 -16.89 12.92 29.84
N TYR A 222 -15.88 13.08 28.96
CA TYR A 222 -15.14 14.33 28.83
C TYR A 222 -16.06 15.50 28.46
N HIS A 223 -17.04 15.31 27.58
CA HIS A 223 -18.03 16.33 27.23
C HIS A 223 -18.99 16.61 28.40
N ASP A 224 -19.58 15.56 28.98
CA ASP A 224 -20.46 15.62 30.16
C ASP A 224 -19.77 16.33 31.34
N ASP A 225 -18.44 16.18 31.52
CA ASP A 225 -17.65 16.82 32.57
C ASP A 225 -17.24 18.26 32.21
N LEU A 226 -16.85 18.52 30.96
CA LEU A 226 -16.54 19.86 30.46
C LEU A 226 -17.77 20.79 30.49
N ASP A 227 -18.95 20.28 30.15
CA ASP A 227 -20.21 21.02 30.23
C ASP A 227 -20.54 21.40 31.68
N LYS A 228 -20.26 20.52 32.66
CA LYS A 228 -20.34 20.86 34.09
C LYS A 228 -19.36 21.97 34.43
N GLU A 229 -18.08 21.87 34.04
CA GLU A 229 -17.10 22.93 34.31
C GLU A 229 -17.52 24.28 33.73
N TYR A 230 -18.10 24.30 32.53
CA TYR A 230 -18.66 25.51 31.93
C TYR A 230 -19.85 26.08 32.72
N ASP A 231 -20.82 25.26 33.12
CA ASP A 231 -21.97 25.74 33.92
C ASP A 231 -21.55 26.18 35.33
N ASP A 232 -20.58 25.49 35.95
CA ASP A 232 -20.00 25.84 37.25
C ASP A 232 -19.25 27.18 37.18
N LEU A 233 -18.45 27.40 36.13
CA LEU A 233 -17.76 28.66 35.85
C LEU A 233 -18.76 29.79 35.55
N ARG A 234 -19.81 29.50 34.78
CA ARG A 234 -20.88 30.45 34.45
C ARG A 234 -21.71 30.82 35.68
N ALA A 235 -21.95 29.88 36.60
CA ALA A 235 -22.61 30.13 37.87
C ALA A 235 -21.73 30.98 38.82
N LYS A 236 -20.42 30.69 38.90
CA LYS A 236 -19.45 31.52 39.63
C LYS A 236 -19.40 32.94 39.08
N LEU A 237 -19.19 33.11 37.78
CA LEU A 237 -19.13 34.42 37.12
C LEU A 237 -20.45 35.21 37.25
N LYS A 238 -21.60 34.55 37.18
CA LYS A 238 -22.91 35.19 37.43
C LYS A 238 -23.04 35.68 38.88
N LYS A 239 -22.59 34.88 39.86
CA LYS A 239 -22.60 35.25 41.28
C LYS A 239 -21.63 36.40 41.58
N GLU A 240 -20.43 36.37 41.00
CA GLU A 240 -19.44 37.45 41.09
C GLU A 240 -19.96 38.74 40.45
N HIS A 241 -20.61 38.65 39.28
CA HIS A 241 -21.27 39.80 38.66
C HIS A 241 -22.43 40.35 39.51
N GLU A 242 -23.27 39.49 40.09
CA GLU A 242 -24.33 39.90 41.01
C GLU A 242 -23.77 40.59 42.26
N GLN A 243 -22.67 40.08 42.82
CA GLN A 243 -21.94 40.73 43.91
C GLN A 243 -21.40 42.10 43.49
N HIS A 244 -20.67 42.19 42.37
CA HIS A 244 -20.16 43.46 41.86
C HIS A 244 -21.27 44.48 41.54
N VAL A 245 -22.43 44.05 41.07
CA VAL A 245 -23.60 44.92 40.84
C VAL A 245 -24.22 45.39 42.17
N VAL A 246 -24.23 44.56 43.21
CA VAL A 246 -24.64 44.97 44.57
C VAL A 246 -23.63 45.94 45.18
N ASP A 247 -22.34 45.64 45.10
CA ASP A 247 -21.26 46.48 45.64
C ASP A 247 -21.21 47.83 44.92
N ALA A 248 -21.35 47.85 43.59
CA ALA A 248 -21.42 49.08 42.80
C ALA A 248 -22.66 49.92 43.15
N LYS A 249 -23.82 49.28 43.42
CA LYS A 249 -25.02 49.99 43.91
C LYS A 249 -24.81 50.57 45.32
N GLN A 250 -24.18 49.82 46.22
CA GLN A 250 -23.83 50.32 47.56
C GLN A 250 -22.82 51.46 47.50
N ALA A 251 -21.82 51.39 46.62
CA ALA A 251 -20.86 52.46 46.39
C ALA A 251 -21.53 53.69 45.78
N ALA A 252 -22.42 53.52 44.79
CA ALA A 252 -23.18 54.60 44.17
C ALA A 252 -24.10 55.31 45.17
N GLU A 253 -24.83 54.56 46.01
CA GLU A 253 -25.67 55.16 47.06
C GLU A 253 -24.84 55.83 48.15
N LYS A 254 -23.68 55.28 48.57
CA LYS A 254 -22.74 55.98 49.47
C LYS A 254 -22.25 57.30 48.87
N ILE A 255 -21.82 57.29 47.61
CA ILE A 255 -21.40 58.49 46.87
C ILE A 255 -22.56 59.49 46.79
N ARG A 256 -23.79 59.03 46.56
CA ARG A 256 -25.00 59.86 46.51
C ARG A 256 -25.34 60.47 47.87
N THR A 257 -25.28 59.72 48.96
CA THR A 257 -25.51 60.27 50.31
C THR A 257 -24.43 61.26 50.69
N ASP A 258 -23.17 61.00 50.32
CA ASP A 258 -22.05 61.89 50.59
C ASP A 258 -22.13 63.18 49.75
N THR A 259 -22.53 63.11 48.48
CA THR A 259 -22.71 64.30 47.63
C THR A 259 -23.95 65.09 48.02
N GLU A 260 -25.04 64.44 48.43
CA GLU A 260 -26.24 65.12 48.93
C GLU A 260 -25.98 65.79 50.29
N ALA A 261 -25.26 65.13 51.21
CA ALA A 261 -24.83 65.72 52.47
C ALA A 261 -23.91 66.94 52.23
N LYS A 262 -23.00 66.87 51.25
CA LYS A 262 -22.18 68.02 50.82
C LYS A 262 -23.03 69.11 50.19
N ARG A 263 -24.00 68.78 49.32
CA ARG A 263 -24.93 69.76 48.70
C ARG A 263 -25.70 70.52 49.77
N VAL A 264 -26.32 69.81 50.72
CA VAL A 264 -27.07 70.41 51.83
C VAL A 264 -26.17 71.24 52.76
N ALA A 265 -24.90 70.86 52.94
CA ALA A 265 -23.94 71.65 53.71
C ALA A 265 -23.52 72.95 53.00
N GLU A 266 -23.25 72.91 51.69
CA GLU A 266 -22.94 74.12 50.91
C GLU A 266 -24.19 75.01 50.72
N GLU A 267 -25.38 74.42 50.54
CA GLU A 267 -26.64 75.18 50.49
C GLU A 267 -26.92 75.91 51.81
N LYS A 268 -26.62 75.31 52.96
CA LYS A 268 -26.68 76.01 54.26
C LYS A 268 -25.74 77.21 54.30
N LYS A 269 -24.45 77.04 53.96
CA LYS A 269 -23.49 78.15 53.88
C LYS A 269 -23.92 79.24 52.89
N LEU A 270 -24.54 78.87 51.76
CA LEU A 270 -25.10 79.81 50.80
C LEU A 270 -26.29 80.58 51.39
N THR A 271 -27.20 79.93 52.13
CA THR A 271 -28.28 80.65 52.84
C THR A 271 -27.77 81.55 53.96
N GLU A 272 -26.74 81.14 54.71
CA GLU A 272 -26.10 81.93 55.76
C GLU A 272 -25.39 83.17 55.18
N THR A 273 -24.63 83.00 54.10
CA THR A 273 -23.96 84.12 53.41
C THR A 273 -24.91 85.05 52.67
N LEU A 274 -26.04 84.55 52.15
CA LEU A 274 -27.11 85.42 51.64
C LEU A 274 -27.83 86.17 52.76
N ALA A 275 -27.99 85.57 53.95
CA ALA A 275 -28.57 86.24 55.11
C ALA A 275 -27.66 87.35 55.65
N THR A 276 -26.35 87.12 55.76
CA THR A 276 -25.40 88.18 56.17
C THR A 276 -25.33 89.30 55.14
N LYS A 277 -25.31 88.99 53.83
CA LYS A 277 -25.33 90.02 52.78
C LYS A 277 -26.62 90.84 52.75
N LYS A 278 -27.78 90.25 53.07
CA LYS A 278 -29.02 91.02 53.28
C LYS A 278 -28.90 91.98 54.48
N ALA A 279 -28.47 91.48 55.63
CA ALA A 279 -28.31 92.30 56.84
C ALA A 279 -27.24 93.41 56.67
N GLU A 280 -26.22 93.22 55.85
CA GLU A 280 -25.30 94.28 55.44
C GLU A 280 -25.99 95.33 54.54
N SER A 281 -26.78 94.90 53.54
CA SER A 281 -27.49 95.82 52.65
C SER A 281 -28.60 96.63 53.36
N GLU A 282 -29.28 96.05 54.33
CA GLU A 282 -30.31 96.71 55.15
C GLU A 282 -29.69 97.79 56.05
N LYS A 283 -28.48 97.57 56.58
CA LYS A 283 -27.73 98.60 57.33
C LYS A 283 -27.32 99.77 56.44
N LEU A 284 -26.79 99.50 55.25
CA LEU A 284 -26.38 100.54 54.30
C LEU A 284 -27.57 101.39 53.82
N LEU A 285 -28.76 100.80 53.70
CA LEU A 285 -29.98 101.55 53.41
C LEU A 285 -30.39 102.47 54.57
N ALA A 286 -30.41 101.97 55.81
CA ALA A 286 -30.75 102.78 56.99
C ALA A 286 -29.76 103.94 57.22
N GLU A 287 -28.47 103.71 56.96
CA GLU A 287 -27.43 104.76 57.04
C GLU A 287 -27.64 105.86 55.98
N LEU A 288 -27.92 105.48 54.73
CA LEU A 288 -28.26 106.41 53.65
C LEU A 288 -29.56 107.20 53.90
N GLU A 289 -30.59 106.58 54.48
CA GLU A 289 -31.83 107.26 54.86
C GLU A 289 -31.58 108.31 55.96
N SER A 290 -30.70 108.00 56.93
CA SER A 290 -30.31 108.94 57.99
C SER A 290 -29.54 110.16 57.44
N GLU A 291 -28.61 109.95 56.50
CA GLU A 291 -27.93 111.06 55.81
C GLU A 291 -28.89 111.89 54.96
N ALA A 292 -29.86 111.26 54.29
CA ALA A 292 -30.81 111.95 53.43
C ALA A 292 -31.69 112.93 54.24
N LEU A 293 -32.20 112.50 55.40
CA LEU A 293 -33.00 113.34 56.29
C LEU A 293 -32.19 114.54 56.83
N ALA A 294 -30.96 114.30 57.30
CA ALA A 294 -30.09 115.37 57.81
C ALA A 294 -29.77 116.44 56.75
N LYS A 295 -29.57 116.04 55.49
CA LYS A 295 -29.31 116.96 54.36
C LYS A 295 -30.54 117.79 53.97
N VAL A 296 -31.75 117.28 54.19
CA VAL A 296 -33.00 118.04 53.99
C VAL A 296 -33.17 119.12 55.06
N GLU A 297 -32.94 118.80 56.33
CA GLU A 297 -33.06 119.79 57.43
C GLU A 297 -32.07 120.96 57.24
N GLN A 298 -30.81 120.68 56.90
CA GLN A 298 -29.82 121.73 56.59
C GLN A 298 -30.29 122.69 55.50
N LEU A 299 -30.83 122.18 54.39
CA LEU A 299 -31.31 123.02 53.29
C LEU A 299 -32.50 123.91 53.69
N THR A 300 -33.40 123.42 54.56
CA THR A 300 -34.53 124.24 55.03
C THR A 300 -34.10 125.39 55.96
N THR A 301 -33.13 125.13 56.85
CA THR A 301 -32.60 126.17 57.77
C THR A 301 -31.76 127.23 57.04
N GLU A 302 -30.98 126.83 56.02
CA GLU A 302 -30.26 127.79 55.18
C GLU A 302 -31.19 128.66 54.33
N ALA A 303 -32.31 128.12 53.83
CA ALA A 303 -33.24 128.85 52.99
C ALA A 303 -33.99 129.95 53.77
N THR A 304 -34.45 129.64 54.99
CA THR A 304 -35.14 130.62 55.85
C THR A 304 -34.19 131.72 56.33
N ALA A 305 -32.98 131.38 56.75
CA ALA A 305 -31.97 132.35 57.17
C ALA A 305 -31.57 133.34 56.05
N LYS A 306 -31.61 132.91 54.78
CA LYS A 306 -31.33 133.79 53.62
C LYS A 306 -32.47 134.76 53.32
N ALA A 307 -33.73 134.36 53.53
CA ALA A 307 -34.89 135.26 53.37
C ALA A 307 -34.91 136.37 54.45
N ASP A 308 -34.71 135.99 55.71
CA ASP A 308 -34.70 136.89 56.87
C ASP A 308 -33.63 138.00 56.79
N LYS A 309 -32.55 137.74 56.03
CA LYS A 309 -31.47 138.69 55.80
C LYS A 309 -31.84 139.75 54.75
N THR A 310 -32.45 139.35 53.63
CA THR A 310 -32.76 140.28 52.53
C THR A 310 -33.83 141.31 52.90
N VAL A 311 -34.74 140.99 53.81
CA VAL A 311 -35.73 141.94 54.34
C VAL A 311 -35.05 143.03 55.20
N ARG A 312 -34.20 142.64 56.16
CA ARG A 312 -33.47 143.59 57.02
C ARG A 312 -32.57 144.54 56.22
N GLU A 313 -31.88 144.02 55.20
CA GLU A 313 -31.02 144.83 54.34
C GLU A 313 -31.80 145.85 53.47
N ALA A 314 -33.07 145.58 53.14
CA ALA A 314 -33.95 146.53 52.46
C ALA A 314 -34.44 147.66 53.39
N ASP A 315 -34.89 147.32 54.60
CA ASP A 315 -35.41 148.31 55.57
C ASP A 315 -34.32 149.28 56.05
N GLU A 316 -33.10 148.79 56.32
CA GLU A 316 -31.96 149.68 56.62
C GLU A 316 -31.64 150.64 55.47
N HIS A 317 -31.78 150.21 54.22
CA HIS A 317 -31.48 151.03 53.06
C HIS A 317 -32.56 152.09 52.80
N ALA A 318 -33.81 151.84 53.22
CA ALA A 318 -34.86 152.85 53.27
C ALA A 318 -34.58 153.90 54.37
N GLY A 319 -34.24 153.47 55.59
CA GLY A 319 -33.95 154.36 56.72
C GLY A 319 -32.81 155.35 56.42
N LYS A 320 -31.68 154.84 55.91
CA LYS A 320 -30.50 155.67 55.54
C LYS A 320 -30.82 156.74 54.50
N ARG A 321 -31.78 156.48 53.58
CA ARG A 321 -32.21 157.45 52.57
C ARG A 321 -33.09 158.58 53.10
N VAL A 322 -33.74 158.40 54.26
CA VAL A 322 -34.55 159.44 54.91
C VAL A 322 -33.65 160.35 55.74
N SER A 323 -32.75 159.80 56.55
CA SER A 323 -31.79 160.61 57.34
C SER A 323 -30.92 161.51 56.45
N GLU A 324 -30.41 160.96 55.34
CA GLU A 324 -29.66 161.71 54.32
C GLU A 324 -30.48 162.83 53.63
N ALA A 325 -31.80 162.81 53.69
CA ALA A 325 -32.65 163.88 53.16
C ALA A 325 -32.85 165.00 54.20
N ASP A 326 -33.13 164.64 55.45
CA ASP A 326 -33.29 165.60 56.55
C ASP A 326 -31.97 166.31 56.90
N GLU A 327 -30.83 165.63 56.81
CA GLU A 327 -29.50 166.24 56.92
C GLU A 327 -29.27 167.30 55.84
N ARG A 328 -29.67 167.05 54.58
CA ARG A 328 -29.55 168.02 53.49
C ARG A 328 -30.48 169.22 53.68
N VAL A 329 -31.70 169.01 54.19
CA VAL A 329 -32.63 170.10 54.56
C VAL A 329 -32.09 170.93 55.72
N THR A 330 -31.38 170.31 56.66
CA THR A 330 -30.76 170.99 57.81
C THR A 330 -29.51 171.79 57.40
N ALA A 331 -28.65 171.21 56.56
CA ALA A 331 -27.48 171.88 56.01
C ALA A 331 -27.84 173.13 55.18
N LEU A 332 -28.95 173.08 54.41
CA LEU A 332 -29.46 174.23 53.66
C LEU A 332 -29.90 175.40 54.56
N ARG A 333 -30.48 175.13 55.75
CA ARG A 333 -30.76 176.19 56.74
C ARG A 333 -29.48 176.82 57.29
N THR A 334 -28.47 175.99 57.58
CA THR A 334 -27.18 176.45 58.12
C THR A 334 -26.44 177.34 57.11
N MET A 335 -26.41 176.93 55.84
CA MET A 335 -25.87 177.75 54.73
C MET A 335 -26.59 179.10 54.62
N HIS A 336 -27.93 179.11 54.72
CA HIS A 336 -28.73 180.33 54.66
C HIS A 336 -28.43 181.29 55.82
N GLN A 337 -28.13 180.80 57.02
CA GLN A 337 -27.68 181.64 58.14
C GLN A 337 -26.28 182.22 57.90
N SER A 338 -25.31 181.39 57.47
CA SER A 338 -23.95 181.86 57.21
C SER A 338 -23.86 182.93 56.11
N LEU A 339 -24.76 182.87 55.10
CA LEU A 339 -24.79 183.86 54.03
C LEU A 339 -25.34 185.22 54.51
N THR A 340 -26.31 185.22 55.44
CA THR A 340 -26.83 186.47 56.03
C THR A 340 -25.82 187.17 56.96
N GLU A 341 -24.94 186.42 57.65
CA GLU A 341 -23.88 187.02 58.47
C GLU A 341 -22.75 187.62 57.61
N GLN A 342 -22.39 186.96 56.50
CA GLN A 342 -21.39 187.50 55.57
C GLN A 342 -21.86 188.77 54.83
N PHE A 343 -23.18 188.96 54.66
CA PHE A 343 -23.75 190.20 54.13
C PHE A 343 -23.57 191.40 55.08
N ALA A 344 -23.36 191.17 56.39
CA ALA A 344 -23.08 192.23 57.36
C ALA A 344 -21.58 192.55 57.48
N ALA A 345 -20.70 191.54 57.35
CA ALA A 345 -19.26 191.71 57.51
C ALA A 345 -18.59 192.52 56.37
N ALA A 346 -19.10 192.42 55.14
CA ALA A 346 -18.46 193.00 53.95
C ALA A 346 -18.83 194.48 53.67
N GLN A 347 -19.71 195.11 54.47
CA GLN A 347 -20.06 196.53 54.30
C GLN A 347 -19.08 197.49 55.03
N ALA A 348 -18.17 196.96 55.85
CA ALA A 348 -17.29 197.75 56.73
C ALA A 348 -15.79 197.74 56.34
N ALA A 349 -15.38 196.90 55.39
CA ALA A 349 -14.03 196.87 54.81
C ALA A 349 -14.10 197.31 53.33
N VAL A 350 -14.32 198.59 53.10
CA VAL A 350 -13.27 199.55 52.67
C VAL A 350 -12.91 199.37 51.20
N LEU A 351 -13.30 200.25 50.26
CA LEU A 351 -13.07 201.71 50.22
C LEU A 351 -11.58 202.12 50.20
N GLN A 352 -10.70 201.20 49.79
CA GLN A 352 -9.38 201.49 49.22
C GLN A 352 -9.28 200.77 47.85
N ALA A 353 -8.57 201.39 46.88
CA ALA A 353 -8.26 200.83 45.56
C ALA A 353 -9.46 200.18 44.80
N VAL A 354 -10.42 200.93 44.24
CA VAL A 354 -10.33 201.89 43.12
C VAL A 354 -9.90 201.25 41.77
N SER A 355 -10.81 201.39 40.78
CA SER A 355 -10.64 201.39 39.31
C SER A 355 -10.47 200.07 38.49
N VAL A 356 -10.81 200.20 37.19
CA VAL A 356 -10.54 199.31 36.03
C VAL A 356 -11.42 198.06 35.80
N LEU A 357 -12.66 198.30 35.32
CA LEU A 357 -13.19 197.84 34.00
C LEU A 357 -13.22 196.33 33.58
N GLY A 358 -14.32 195.62 33.93
CA GLY A 358 -15.10 194.67 33.08
C GLY A 358 -14.40 193.49 32.35
N PRO A 359 -15.03 192.89 31.30
CA PRO A 359 -16.48 192.63 31.09
C PRO A 359 -16.84 191.21 30.52
N LEU A 360 -18.11 190.77 30.63
CA LEU A 360 -18.75 189.65 29.87
C LEU A 360 -18.16 188.21 30.07
N PRO A 361 -18.64 187.11 29.41
CA PRO A 361 -20.03 186.65 29.15
C PRO A 361 -20.30 185.11 29.33
N ASP A 362 -21.58 184.72 29.25
CA ASP A 362 -22.25 183.57 28.56
C ASP A 362 -21.60 182.18 28.22
N ASP A 363 -22.42 181.13 28.42
CA ASP A 363 -22.70 179.96 27.52
C ASP A 363 -21.67 178.75 27.48
N PRO A 364 -21.55 177.83 26.46
CA PRO A 364 -21.85 176.40 26.73
C PRO A 364 -20.97 175.29 26.05
N ARG A 365 -21.48 174.03 26.09
CA ARG A 365 -21.28 172.88 25.15
C ARG A 365 -19.91 172.15 25.07
N ALA A 366 -19.94 170.84 25.36
CA ALA A 366 -18.95 169.78 25.04
C ALA A 366 -19.71 168.43 24.87
N GLY A 367 -19.15 167.26 24.50
CA GLY A 367 -17.80 166.81 24.13
C GLY A 367 -17.80 165.27 23.87
N ALA A 368 -16.74 164.67 23.28
CA ALA A 368 -16.67 163.21 23.01
C ALA A 368 -15.22 162.64 22.84
N VAL A 369 -15.09 161.30 22.71
CA VAL A 369 -13.99 160.51 22.05
C VAL A 369 -12.92 159.74 22.91
N LYS A 370 -12.98 158.38 22.85
CA LYS A 370 -11.94 157.28 22.81
C LYS A 370 -10.79 157.07 23.86
N LYS A 371 -10.74 155.83 24.41
CA LYS A 371 -9.66 154.78 24.39
C LYS A 371 -8.23 155.03 24.97
N ALA A 372 -7.80 154.22 25.96
CA ALA A 372 -6.57 153.34 26.00
C ALA A 372 -5.97 153.05 27.41
N ALA A 373 -5.24 151.92 27.55
CA ALA A 373 -4.17 151.57 28.54
C ALA A 373 -4.49 151.51 30.08
N GLU A 374 -3.75 150.79 30.95
CA GLU A 374 -2.89 149.56 30.86
C GLU A 374 -2.47 149.03 32.28
N GLY A 375 -2.30 147.70 32.45
CA GLY A 375 -1.52 147.03 33.52
C GLY A 375 -2.14 146.85 34.93
N ALA A 376 -1.61 146.02 35.86
CA ALA A 376 -0.75 144.82 35.77
C ALA A 376 -0.65 144.06 37.13
N GLY A 377 -0.50 142.72 37.18
CA GLY A 377 -0.13 141.94 38.40
C GLY A 377 -0.42 140.40 38.35
N PRO A 378 0.42 139.47 38.90
CA PRO A 378 0.61 138.15 38.23
C PRO A 378 0.81 136.82 39.05
N GLY A 379 0.69 135.67 38.35
CA GLY A 379 1.32 134.34 38.65
C GLY A 379 0.41 133.24 39.26
N SER A 380 0.54 131.91 39.06
CA SER A 380 1.46 130.94 38.38
C SER A 380 0.80 129.50 38.38
N ARG A 381 1.18 128.36 37.75
CA ARG A 381 2.17 127.84 36.73
C ARG A 381 1.73 126.41 36.23
N PRO A 382 2.38 125.73 35.23
CA PRO A 382 1.77 124.65 34.38
C PRO A 382 2.55 123.31 34.15
N GLY A 383 2.05 122.41 33.25
CA GLY A 383 2.74 121.20 32.68
C GLY A 383 1.95 120.44 31.56
N ALA A 384 2.57 119.60 30.68
CA ALA A 384 1.89 118.90 29.54
C ALA A 384 2.68 117.77 28.75
N ARG A 385 1.95 116.97 27.91
CA ARG A 385 2.33 116.28 26.61
C ARG A 385 3.12 114.89 26.62
N PRO A 386 3.36 114.12 25.50
CA PRO A 386 2.38 113.31 24.69
C PRO A 386 2.89 112.01 23.88
N VAL A 387 2.04 111.38 23.02
CA VAL A 387 2.31 110.69 21.67
C VAL A 387 2.65 109.15 21.48
N ALA A 388 1.89 108.50 20.55
CA ALA A 388 2.12 107.38 19.55
C ALA A 388 2.30 105.83 19.85
N GLY A 389 1.80 104.98 18.90
CA GLY A 389 2.05 103.52 18.69
C GLY A 389 1.09 102.80 17.69
N LYS A 390 1.49 101.76 16.91
CA LYS A 390 0.66 101.02 15.88
C LYS A 390 1.26 99.64 15.43
N VAL A 391 0.47 98.74 14.79
CA VAL A 391 0.74 97.85 13.59
C VAL A 391 0.04 96.44 13.65
N GLU A 392 0.01 95.66 12.55
CA GLU A 392 -0.99 94.64 12.15
C GLU A 392 -0.42 93.23 11.75
N ALA A 393 -1.33 92.26 11.55
CA ALA A 393 -1.33 91.15 10.55
C ALA A 393 -0.51 89.82 10.69
N GLY A 394 -1.05 88.72 10.13
CA GLY A 394 -0.42 87.39 9.96
C GLY A 394 -1.40 86.24 9.59
N LYS A 395 -1.01 85.22 8.80
CA LYS A 395 -1.87 84.10 8.28
C LYS A 395 -1.06 82.91 7.71
N VAL A 396 -1.71 81.74 7.50
CA VAL A 396 -1.48 80.67 6.44
C VAL A 396 -1.23 79.23 6.96
N GLU A 397 -1.66 78.25 6.14
CA GLU A 397 -1.65 76.76 6.23
C GLU A 397 -0.30 76.16 5.65
N PRO A 398 -0.09 74.90 5.16
CA PRO A 398 -1.01 73.87 4.62
C PRO A 398 -0.69 72.35 4.87
N LYS A 399 -1.46 71.47 4.18
CA LYS A 399 -1.28 70.01 3.93
C LYS A 399 -0.24 69.71 2.80
N PRO A 400 0.29 68.46 2.63
CA PRO A 400 -0.36 67.30 1.95
C PRO A 400 -0.09 65.95 2.68
N SER A 401 -0.10 64.70 2.16
CA SER A 401 -0.28 64.05 0.83
C SER A 401 -0.97 62.64 0.96
N ASN A 402 -0.86 61.71 -0.03
CA ASN A 402 -1.56 60.40 -0.04
C ASN A 402 -0.99 59.36 -1.06
N GLY A 403 -1.27 58.05 -0.91
CA GLY A 403 -1.10 56.96 -1.92
C GLY A 403 0.10 55.99 -1.79
N VAL A 404 0.20 54.82 -2.46
CA VAL A 404 -0.71 54.00 -3.33
C VAL A 404 -0.24 52.51 -3.41
N LYS A 405 -1.13 51.61 -3.88
CA LYS A 405 -1.04 50.14 -4.16
C LYS A 405 0.25 49.61 -4.86
N ALA A 406 0.55 48.30 -4.73
CA ALA A 406 0.31 47.23 -5.77
C ALA A 406 1.33 46.03 -5.83
N GLY A 407 0.87 44.86 -6.28
CA GLY A 407 1.64 43.97 -7.20
C GLY A 407 2.25 42.64 -6.67
N PRO A 408 1.99 41.47 -7.32
CA PRO A 408 2.65 40.17 -7.05
C PRO A 408 3.42 39.58 -8.26
N ALA A 409 4.21 38.49 -8.05
CA ALA A 409 4.59 37.53 -9.12
C ALA A 409 5.18 36.18 -8.60
N ASP A 410 4.79 35.09 -9.29
CA ASP A 410 5.55 33.90 -9.73
C ASP A 410 6.24 32.84 -8.83
N ALA A 411 6.14 31.62 -9.38
CA ALA A 411 6.93 30.40 -9.19
C ALA A 411 7.38 29.93 -10.61
N PRO A 412 7.84 28.70 -10.94
CA PRO A 412 8.24 27.54 -10.13
C PRO A 412 9.62 26.96 -10.57
N THR A 413 10.01 25.77 -10.08
CA THR A 413 10.90 24.84 -10.84
C THR A 413 10.80 23.40 -10.33
N ALA A 414 11.13 22.41 -11.17
CA ALA A 414 11.01 20.97 -10.89
C ALA A 414 12.34 20.21 -11.06
N LYS A 415 12.41 18.97 -10.56
CA LYS A 415 13.46 17.97 -10.88
C LYS A 415 12.90 16.53 -10.85
N LEU A 416 13.61 15.61 -11.49
CA LEU A 416 13.10 14.32 -12.03
C LEU A 416 13.91 13.09 -11.49
N PRO A 417 13.59 11.81 -11.86
CA PRO A 417 13.67 10.65 -10.94
C PRO A 417 14.78 9.63 -11.28
N ILE A 418 14.82 8.50 -10.55
CA ILE A 418 15.70 7.35 -10.83
C ILE A 418 15.01 6.00 -10.49
N GLN A 419 15.37 4.93 -11.23
CA GLN A 419 15.20 3.48 -10.96
C GLN A 419 13.83 2.83 -11.27
N LYS A 420 13.73 1.55 -11.71
CA LYS A 420 14.69 0.60 -12.34
C LYS A 420 13.91 -0.51 -13.10
N LYS A 421 14.60 -1.32 -13.92
CA LYS A 421 14.08 -2.57 -14.53
C LYS A 421 14.08 -3.75 -13.54
N PRO A 422 13.43 -4.87 -13.90
CA PRO A 422 14.22 -6.08 -14.19
C PRO A 422 13.98 -6.69 -15.60
N LYS A 423 14.67 -7.78 -15.89
CA LYS A 423 14.49 -8.71 -17.02
C LYS A 423 14.19 -10.11 -16.44
N GLU A 424 13.41 -10.91 -17.14
CA GLU A 424 13.37 -12.39 -17.11
C GLU A 424 12.51 -12.85 -18.30
N ALA A 425 12.67 -14.05 -18.87
CA ALA A 425 13.88 -14.88 -19.02
C ALA A 425 13.68 -15.79 -20.25
#